data_AF-A0A2R7K8F0-F1
#
_entry.id   AF-A0A2R7K8F0-F1
#
_cell.length_a   1.000
_cell.length_b   1.000
_cell.length_c   1.000
_cell.angle_alpha   90.00
_cell.angle_beta   90.00
_cell.angle_gamma   90.00
#
_symmetry.space_group_name_H-M   'P 1'
#
loop_
_entity.id
_entity.type
_entity.pdbx_description
1 polymer ?
#
loop_
_entity_poly.entity_id
_entity_poly.type
_entity_poly.pdbx_seq_one_letter_code
_entity_poly.pdbx_strand_id
1 'polypeptide(L)'
;MLNDVYSVIIEDDGKVAYAYLLKENNVIGDVWLYNQAQTPLIANWTDKKELPFLNSKEFIKQQIEPINDSYEIDLEWSVSNDLAVDKVLIYIRKELIAKLTPGSMPGWSAVVVKDGPLARVL
;
A
#
# COMPACT_ATOMS: atom_id res chain seq x y z
N MET A 1 -8.38 18.99 13.29
CA MET A 1 -8.15 17.62 13.80
C MET A 1 -7.23 16.92 12.79
N LEU A 2 -6.40 15.94 13.15
CA LEU A 2 -5.46 15.28 12.20
C LEU A 2 -6.15 14.78 10.91
N ASN A 3 -7.43 14.39 11.03
CA ASN A 3 -8.29 13.94 9.95
C ASN A 3 -8.62 15.00 8.87
N ASP A 4 -8.38 16.29 9.11
CA ASP A 4 -8.64 17.33 8.11
C ASP A 4 -7.48 17.48 7.10
N VAL A 5 -6.29 16.96 7.44
CA VAL A 5 -5.06 17.19 6.66
C VAL A 5 -4.51 15.90 6.07
N TYR A 6 -4.56 14.78 6.82
CA TYR A 6 -4.02 13.50 6.37
C TYR A 6 -5.11 12.44 6.25
N SER A 7 -5.00 11.59 5.24
CA SER A 7 -5.87 10.43 5.05
C SER A 7 -5.11 9.28 4.41
N VAL A 8 -5.57 8.05 4.63
CA VAL A 8 -5.17 6.90 3.82
C VAL A 8 -6.35 6.49 2.97
N ILE A 9 -6.12 6.31 1.67
CA ILE A 9 -7.07 5.71 0.74
C ILE A 9 -6.53 4.34 0.36
N ILE A 10 -7.37 3.32 0.47
CA ILE A 10 -7.10 1.99 -0.07
C ILE A 10 -8.02 1.81 -1.27
N GLU A 11 -7.43 1.57 -2.43
CA GLU A 11 -8.15 1.29 -3.67
C GLU A 11 -7.90 -0.17 -4.05
N ASP A 12 -8.98 -0.91 -4.24
CA ASP A 12 -8.99 -2.22 -4.87
C ASP A 12 -9.89 -2.13 -6.11
N ASP A 13 -9.30 -2.25 -7.30
CA ASP A 13 -9.98 -2.04 -8.58
C ASP A 13 -10.49 -3.34 -9.23
N GLY A 14 -10.47 -4.47 -8.52
CA GLY A 14 -10.79 -5.77 -9.10
C GLY A 14 -9.59 -6.49 -9.71
N LYS A 15 -8.47 -5.78 -9.90
CA LYS A 15 -7.21 -6.28 -10.49
C LYS A 15 -6.09 -6.25 -9.47
N VAL A 16 -5.94 -5.17 -8.70
CA VAL A 16 -4.85 -4.97 -7.75
C VAL A 16 -5.27 -4.00 -6.66
N ALA A 17 -4.76 -4.20 -5.44
CA ALA A 17 -4.99 -3.31 -4.33
C ALA A 17 -3.73 -2.47 -4.00
N TYR A 18 -3.94 -1.17 -3.83
CA TYR A 18 -2.93 -0.20 -3.40
C TYR A 18 -3.43 0.60 -2.20
N ALA A 19 -2.49 1.07 -1.39
CA ALA A 19 -2.74 2.09 -0.38
C ALA A 19 -1.97 3.37 -0.70
N TYR A 20 -2.61 4.50 -0.45
CA TYR A 20 -2.08 5.83 -0.67
C TYR A 20 -2.17 6.63 0.62
N LEU A 21 -1.07 7.27 1.03
CA LEU A 21 -1.05 8.26 2.09
C LEU A 21 -1.21 9.64 1.44
N LEU A 22 -2.21 10.40 1.86
CA LEU A 22 -2.49 11.72 1.32
C LEU A 22 -2.25 12.79 2.38
N LYS A 23 -1.81 13.97 1.91
CA LYS A 23 -1.82 15.23 2.65
C LYS A 23 -2.52 16.28 1.80
N GLU A 24 -3.60 16.87 2.31
CA GLU A 24 -4.41 17.87 1.60
C GLU A 24 -4.78 17.40 0.18
N ASN A 25 -5.24 16.14 0.07
CA ASN A 25 -5.56 15.44 -1.18
C ASN A 25 -4.40 15.15 -2.14
N ASN A 26 -3.15 15.48 -1.79
CA ASN A 26 -1.99 15.10 -2.56
C ASN A 26 -1.42 13.77 -2.07
N VAL A 27 -1.17 12.83 -2.97
CA VAL A 27 -0.48 11.58 -2.64
C VAL A 27 0.96 11.89 -2.23
N ILE A 28 1.30 11.56 -1.00
CA ILE A 28 2.64 11.69 -0.43
C ILE A 28 3.27 10.34 -0.09
N GLY A 29 2.60 9.24 -0.37
CA GLY A 29 3.16 7.90 -0.32
C GLY A 29 2.23 6.88 -0.95
N ASP A 30 2.78 5.81 -1.50
CA ASP A 30 2.02 4.70 -2.09
C ASP A 30 2.65 3.36 -1.73
N VAL A 31 1.85 2.29 -1.73
CA VAL A 31 2.36 0.93 -1.57
C VAL A 31 1.39 -0.08 -2.15
N TRP A 32 1.93 -1.09 -2.84
CA TRP A 32 1.15 -2.25 -3.29
C TRP A 32 0.80 -3.15 -2.10
N LEU A 33 -0.46 -3.59 -2.04
CA LEU A 33 -0.96 -4.48 -0.98
C LEU A 33 -1.02 -5.92 -1.46
N TYR A 34 -1.73 -6.19 -2.55
CA TYR A 34 -1.88 -7.52 -3.15
C TYR A 34 -2.36 -7.44 -4.61
N ASN A 35 -2.12 -8.51 -5.36
CA ASN A 35 -2.74 -8.71 -6.67
C ASN A 35 -4.06 -9.45 -6.46
N GLN A 36 -5.13 -9.01 -7.13
CA GLN A 36 -6.36 -9.78 -7.21
C GLN A 36 -6.45 -10.57 -8.52
N ALA A 37 -6.00 -9.97 -9.63
CA ALA A 37 -5.85 -10.67 -10.89
C ALA A 37 -4.69 -11.67 -10.85
N GLN A 38 -4.60 -12.50 -11.90
CA GLN A 38 -3.52 -13.47 -12.03
C GLN A 38 -2.15 -12.80 -11.91
N THR A 39 -1.35 -13.25 -10.94
CA THR A 39 -0.01 -12.71 -10.72
C THR A 39 0.88 -13.00 -11.93
N PRO A 40 1.43 -11.95 -12.58
CA PRO A 40 2.31 -12.13 -13.74
C PRO A 40 3.66 -12.71 -13.33
N LEU A 41 4.26 -13.51 -14.21
CA LEU A 41 5.65 -13.95 -14.04
C LEU A 41 6.63 -12.78 -14.25
N ILE A 42 6.33 -11.91 -15.21
CA ILE A 42 7.08 -10.70 -15.55
C ILE A 42 6.08 -9.56 -15.67
N ALA A 43 6.30 -8.46 -14.97
CA ALA A 43 5.46 -7.27 -15.05
C ALA A 43 6.18 -6.15 -15.82
N ASN A 44 5.44 -5.41 -16.65
CA ASN A 44 5.96 -4.24 -17.33
C ASN A 44 5.53 -2.96 -16.60
N TRP A 45 6.33 -2.52 -15.63
CA TRP A 45 6.06 -1.29 -14.85
C TRP A 45 6.35 0.02 -15.60
N THR A 46 6.71 -0.05 -16.88
CA THR A 46 7.04 1.15 -17.68
C THR A 46 5.89 1.60 -18.58
N ASP A 47 4.95 0.71 -18.90
CA ASP A 47 3.78 1.07 -19.72
C ASP A 47 2.68 1.65 -18.84
N LYS A 48 2.47 2.96 -18.92
CA LYS A 48 1.43 3.65 -18.13
C LYS A 48 0.01 3.16 -18.43
N LYS A 49 -0.22 2.48 -19.56
CA LYS A 49 -1.52 1.86 -19.88
C LYS A 49 -1.86 0.69 -18.96
N GLU A 50 -0.86 0.13 -18.29
CA GLU A 50 -1.01 -1.00 -17.37
C GLU A 50 -1.27 -0.56 -15.92
N LEU A 51 -1.37 0.75 -15.65
CA LEU A 51 -1.72 1.27 -14.32
C LEU A 51 -3.17 0.90 -13.95
N PRO A 52 -3.44 0.60 -12.66
CA PRO A 52 -2.46 0.31 -11.61
C PRO A 52 -1.73 -1.02 -11.85
N PHE A 53 -0.45 -1.08 -11.51
CA PHE A 53 0.41 -2.22 -11.86
C PHE A 53 0.23 -3.41 -10.92
N LEU A 54 0.31 -4.62 -11.48
CA LEU A 54 0.46 -5.85 -10.70
C LEU A 54 1.93 -6.03 -10.27
N ASN A 55 2.14 -6.65 -9.11
CA ASN A 55 3.48 -7.10 -8.71
C ASN A 55 3.80 -8.45 -9.37
N SER A 56 5.05 -8.68 -9.77
CA SER A 56 5.43 -9.96 -10.39
C SER A 56 5.70 -11.03 -9.33
N LYS A 57 5.56 -12.30 -9.72
CA LYS A 57 5.65 -13.46 -8.83
C LYS A 57 6.94 -13.50 -8.00
N GLU A 58 8.05 -13.00 -8.54
CA GLU A 58 9.35 -13.02 -7.86
C GLU A 58 9.44 -12.09 -6.64
N PHE A 59 8.54 -11.11 -6.50
CA PHE A 59 8.50 -10.19 -5.36
C PHE A 59 7.50 -10.62 -4.30
N ILE A 60 6.53 -11.49 -4.61
CA ILE A 60 5.44 -11.83 -3.70
C ILE A 60 5.85 -12.96 -2.76
N LYS A 61 5.76 -12.71 -1.45
CA LYS A 61 5.99 -13.69 -0.38
C LYS A 61 4.73 -14.49 -0.06
N GLN A 62 3.59 -13.80 0.00
CA GLN A 62 2.31 -14.34 0.41
C GLN A 62 1.20 -13.63 -0.38
N GLN A 63 0.17 -14.38 -0.77
CA GLN A 63 -1.06 -13.80 -1.32
C GLN A 63 -1.99 -13.41 -0.17
N ILE A 64 -2.69 -12.30 -0.35
CA ILE A 64 -3.71 -11.82 0.59
C ILE A 64 -5.07 -12.02 -0.08
N GLU A 65 -6.03 -12.58 0.66
CA GLU A 65 -7.42 -12.61 0.18
C GLU A 65 -7.95 -11.18 0.04
N PRO A 66 -8.58 -10.83 -1.09
CA PRO A 66 -9.10 -9.48 -1.31
C PRO A 66 -10.01 -9.00 -0.19
N ILE A 67 -9.90 -7.71 0.12
CA ILE A 67 -10.78 -7.04 1.09
C ILE A 67 -12.18 -6.93 0.48
N ASN A 68 -13.21 -7.22 1.26
CA ASN A 68 -14.61 -7.08 0.83
C ASN A 68 -15.36 -6.00 1.63
N ASP A 69 -14.82 -5.61 2.78
CA ASP A 69 -15.40 -4.60 3.67
C ASP A 69 -14.32 -3.73 4.32
N SER A 70 -14.61 -2.44 4.52
CA SER A 70 -13.70 -1.52 5.21
C SER A 70 -13.47 -1.88 6.68
N TYR A 71 -14.36 -2.65 7.32
CA TYR A 71 -14.14 -3.18 8.67
C TYR A 71 -13.01 -4.20 8.77
N GLU A 72 -12.51 -4.70 7.63
CA GLU A 72 -11.32 -5.56 7.61
C GLU A 72 -10.01 -4.77 7.73
N ILE A 73 -10.06 -3.44 7.65
CA ILE A 73 -8.89 -2.58 7.66
C ILE A 73 -8.80 -1.83 8.99
N ASP A 74 -7.65 -1.93 9.65
CA ASP A 74 -7.28 -1.06 10.76
C ASP A 74 -6.05 -0.21 10.37
N LEU A 75 -6.05 1.06 10.78
CA LEU A 75 -4.95 1.99 10.55
C LEU A 75 -4.38 2.46 11.88
N GLU A 76 -3.08 2.27 12.09
CA GLU A 76 -2.36 2.81 13.24
C GLU A 76 -1.51 3.99 12.80
N TRP A 77 -1.84 5.18 13.32
CA TRP A 77 -1.17 6.42 12.99
C TRP A 77 -0.14 6.77 14.06
N SER A 78 1.10 7.02 13.64
CA SER A 78 2.13 7.61 14.49
C SER A 78 2.40 9.05 14.04
N VAL A 79 2.41 9.97 15.00
CA VAL A 79 2.68 11.39 14.76
C VAL A 79 3.94 11.83 15.50
N SER A 80 4.72 12.71 14.89
CA SER A 80 5.85 13.37 15.51
C SER A 80 5.43 14.51 16.44
N ASN A 81 6.38 15.07 17.17
CA ASN A 81 6.14 16.14 18.16
C ASN A 81 5.53 17.42 17.54
N ASP A 82 5.75 17.66 16.25
CA ASP A 82 5.18 18.76 15.46
C ASP A 82 3.79 18.44 14.88
N LEU A 83 3.19 17.31 15.31
CA LEU A 83 1.90 16.80 14.84
C LEU A 83 1.87 16.39 13.36
N ALA A 84 3.02 16.28 12.70
CA ALA A 84 3.11 15.67 11.38
C ALA A 84 2.98 14.14 11.51
N VAL A 85 2.42 13.49 10.48
CA VAL A 85 2.40 12.03 10.40
C VAL A 85 3.82 11.53 10.14
N ASP A 86 4.35 10.70 11.03
CA ASP A 86 5.66 10.04 10.86
C ASP A 86 5.50 8.76 10.04
N LYS A 87 4.52 7.92 10.42
CA LYS A 87 4.18 6.69 9.71
C LYS A 87 2.73 6.30 9.92
N VAL A 88 2.23 5.48 9.00
CA VAL A 88 0.95 4.79 9.11
C VAL A 88 1.18 3.29 8.90
N LEU A 89 0.73 2.48 9.83
CA LEU A 89 0.69 1.03 9.67
C LEU A 89 -0.71 0.62 9.21
N ILE A 90 -0.75 -0.28 8.24
CA ILE A 90 -1.99 -0.78 7.63
C ILE A 90 -2.11 -2.25 7.99
N TYR A 91 -3.21 -2.57 8.67
CA TYR A 91 -3.57 -3.93 9.04
C TYR A 91 -4.75 -4.38 8.20
N ILE A 92 -4.70 -5.62 7.70
CA ILE A 92 -5.84 -6.29 7.07
C ILE A 92 -6.16 -7.51 7.92
N ARG A 93 -7.39 -7.61 8.42
CA ARG A 93 -7.86 -8.68 9.32
C ARG A 93 -6.91 -8.91 10.50
N LYS A 94 -6.46 -7.81 11.12
CA LYS A 94 -5.51 -7.75 12.27
C LYS A 94 -4.06 -8.17 11.97
N GLU A 95 -3.72 -8.47 10.73
CA GLU A 95 -2.34 -8.74 10.32
C GLU A 95 -1.69 -7.47 9.76
N LEU A 96 -0.46 -7.17 10.20
CA LEU A 96 0.30 -6.03 9.67
C LEU A 96 0.72 -6.33 8.23
N ILE A 97 0.14 -5.60 7.27
CA ILE A 97 0.40 -5.81 5.84
C ILE A 97 1.35 -4.78 5.29
N ALA A 98 1.18 -3.51 5.64
CA ALA A 98 1.96 -2.44 5.03
C ALA A 98 2.29 -1.30 5.99
N LYS A 99 3.28 -0.51 5.60
CA LYS A 99 3.67 0.72 6.25
C LYS A 99 3.87 1.80 5.18
N LEU A 100 3.32 2.97 5.45
CA LEU A 100 3.56 4.19 4.68
C LEU A 100 4.25 5.23 5.56
N THR A 101 5.16 5.99 4.96
CA THR A 101 5.74 7.21 5.56
C THR A 101 5.62 8.33 4.53
N PRO A 102 5.51 9.61 4.92
CA PRO A 102 5.61 10.70 3.94
C PRO A 102 6.87 10.58 3.08
N GLY A 103 6.71 10.73 1.77
CA GLY A 103 7.75 10.58 0.77
C GLY A 103 8.03 9.13 0.30
N SER A 104 7.36 8.11 0.86
CA SER A 104 7.60 6.72 0.45
C SER A 104 6.82 6.35 -0.81
N MET A 105 7.49 6.31 -1.96
CA MET A 105 6.91 5.85 -3.23
C MET A 105 7.90 4.92 -3.95
N PRO A 106 7.94 3.60 -3.63
CA PRO A 106 6.97 2.87 -2.82
C PRO A 106 7.28 2.85 -1.32
N GLY A 107 6.25 2.50 -0.54
CA GLY A 107 6.30 2.14 0.87
C GLY A 107 6.72 0.69 1.11
N TRP A 108 6.37 0.14 2.27
CA TRP A 108 6.83 -1.17 2.73
C TRP A 108 5.67 -2.15 2.90
N SER A 109 5.90 -3.41 2.59
CA SER A 109 4.92 -4.50 2.66
C SER A 109 5.51 -5.74 3.32
N ALA A 110 4.77 -6.36 4.23
CA ALA A 110 5.11 -7.62 4.89
C ALA A 110 5.01 -8.83 3.95
N VAL A 111 4.32 -8.65 2.81
CA VAL A 111 4.00 -9.70 1.85
C VAL A 111 4.89 -9.69 0.60
N VAL A 112 6.01 -8.94 0.64
CA VAL A 112 7.07 -9.05 -0.37
C VAL A 112 8.32 -9.77 0.16
N VAL A 113 9.05 -10.49 -0.71
CA VAL A 113 10.28 -11.23 -0.35
C VAL A 113 11.56 -10.42 -0.51
N LYS A 114 11.53 -9.35 -1.31
CA LYS A 114 12.66 -8.47 -1.61
C LYS A 114 12.15 -7.10 -2.04
N ASP A 115 12.99 -6.08 -1.92
CA ASP A 115 12.66 -4.75 -2.41
C ASP A 115 12.39 -4.77 -3.91
N GLY A 116 11.30 -4.14 -4.30
CA GLY A 116 10.85 -4.07 -5.68
C GLY A 116 10.29 -2.69 -6.02
N PRO A 117 9.83 -2.54 -7.27
CA PRO A 117 9.34 -1.26 -7.77
C PRO A 117 8.01 -0.83 -7.13
N LEU A 118 7.25 -1.77 -6.56
CA LEU A 118 5.90 -1.50 -6.02
C LEU A 118 5.81 -1.56 -4.49
N ALA A 119 6.81 -2.14 -3.84
CA ALA A 119 6.91 -2.23 -2.38
C ALA A 119 8.33 -2.64 -1.95
N ARG A 120 8.73 -2.19 -0.76
CA ARG A 120 9.94 -2.61 -0.03
C ARG A 120 9.60 -3.64 1.03
N VAL A 121 10.57 -4.45 1.46
CA VAL A 121 10.37 -5.43 2.55
C VAL A 121 10.17 -4.69 3.86
N LEU A 122 9.05 -4.98 4.56
CA LEU A 122 8.73 -4.40 5.86
C LEU A 122 9.66 -4.85 6.99
#